data_AF-A0A949DUA9-F1
#
_entry.id   AF-A0A949DUA9-F1
#
_cell.length_a   1.000
_cell.length_b   1.000
_cell.length_c   1.000
_cell.angle_alpha   90.00
_cell.angle_beta   90.00
_cell.angle_gamma   90.00
#
_symmetry.space_group_name_H-M   'P 1'
#
loop_
_entity.id
_entity.type
_entity.pdbx_description
1 polymer ?
#
loop_
_entity_poly.entity_id
_entity_poly.type
_entity_poly.pdbx_seq_one_letter_code
_entity_poly.pdbx_strand_id
1 'polypeptide(L)' 'MVFSDVILPNMSGVDLAEKIRALQPSLAIILCSGYADLDTHWPKVKALGLPFLEKPLSMDKLLKTVHDALKKNA' A
#
# COMPACT_ATOMS: atom_id res chain seq x y z
N MET A 1 -9.09 -4.93 5.49
CA MET A 1 -7.81 -4.68 4.80
C MET A 1 -8.10 -4.13 3.42
N VAL A 2 -7.24 -3.24 2.90
CA VAL A 2 -7.26 -2.74 1.53
C VAL A 2 -5.92 -3.04 0.86
N PHE A 3 -5.97 -3.54 -0.37
CA PHE A 3 -4.81 -3.68 -1.26
C PHE A 3 -5.08 -2.81 -2.50
N SER A 4 -4.18 -1.87 -2.80
CA SER A 4 -4.38 -0.90 -3.88
C SER A 4 -3.10 -0.63 -4.65
N ASP A 5 -3.26 -0.20 -5.90
CA ASP A 5 -2.20 0.40 -6.69
C ASP A 5 -1.84 1.80 -6.14
N VAL A 6 -0.61 2.25 -6.37
CA VAL A 6 -0.17 3.64 -6.14
C VAL A 6 -0.67 4.55 -7.26
N ILE A 7 -0.69 4.04 -8.50
CA ILE A 7 -1.23 4.80 -9.64
C ILE A 7 -2.72 4.45 -9.78
N LEU A 8 -3.58 5.42 -9.48
CA LEU A 8 -5.02 5.32 -9.72
C LEU A 8 -5.49 6.49 -10.59
N PRO A 9 -6.63 6.36 -11.28
CA PRO A 9 -7.29 7.50 -11.89
C PRO A 9 -7.64 8.55 -10.82
N ASN A 10 -7.41 9.82 -11.14
CA ASN A 10 -7.81 11.00 -10.35
C ASN A 10 -7.10 11.24 -9.00
N MET A 11 -6.54 10.21 -8.36
CA MET A 11 -5.76 10.36 -7.11
C MET A 11 -4.66 9.30 -7.02
N SER A 12 -3.68 9.46 -6.14
CA SER A 12 -2.72 8.39 -5.87
C SER A 12 -3.25 7.41 -4.81
N GLY A 13 -2.76 6.18 -4.83
CA GLY A 13 -3.00 5.19 -3.76
C GLY A 13 -2.50 5.66 -2.40
N VAL A 14 -1.52 6.57 -2.38
CA VAL A 14 -1.05 7.24 -1.17
C VAL A 14 -2.12 8.18 -0.62
N ASP A 15 -2.71 9.04 -1.46
CA ASP A 15 -3.79 9.94 -1.05
C ASP A 15 -5.03 9.16 -0.61
N LEU A 16 -5.32 8.03 -1.28
CA LEU A 16 -6.36 7.09 -0.85
C LEU A 16 -6.06 6.52 0.54
N ALA A 17 -4.82 6.10 0.79
CA ALA A 17 -4.43 5.55 2.07
C ALA A 17 -4.53 6.56 3.22
N GLU A 18 -4.18 7.83 2.98
CA GLU A 18 -4.38 8.92 3.95
C GLU A 18 -5.86 9.09 4.30
N LYS A 19 -6.74 9.13 3.29
CA LYS A 19 -8.19 9.23 3.51
C LYS A 19 -8.74 8.04 4.28
N ILE A 20 -8.31 6.83 3.94
CA ILE A 20 -8.71 5.61 4.66
C ILE A 20 -8.24 5.66 6.11
N ARG A 21 -6.98 6.04 6.39
CA ARG A 21 -6.46 6.14 7.76
C ARG A 21 -7.20 7.17 8.60
N ALA A 22 -7.66 8.27 8.00
CA ALA A 22 -8.46 9.27 8.70
C ALA A 22 -9.84 8.72 9.13
N LEU A 23 -10.42 7.80 8.35
CA LEU A 23 -11.73 7.19 8.64
C LEU A 23 -11.63 5.93 9.50
N GLN A 24 -10.62 5.10 9.26
CA GLN A 24 -10.43 3.81 9.92
C GLN A 24 -8.94 3.54 10.18
N PRO A 25 -8.37 4.08 11.27
CA PRO A 25 -6.94 4.00 11.57
C PRO A 25 -6.38 2.58 11.72
N SER A 26 -7.23 1.61 12.08
CA SER A 26 -6.87 0.19 12.27
C SER A 26 -7.01 -0.65 11.00
N LEU A 27 -7.45 -0.09 9.88
CA LEU A 27 -7.58 -0.85 8.64
C LEU A 27 -6.18 -1.09 8.06
N ALA A 28 -5.75 -2.36 7.92
CA ALA A 28 -4.54 -2.66 7.16
C ALA A 28 -4.66 -2.14 5.72
N ILE A 29 -3.61 -1.46 5.26
CA ILE A 29 -3.47 -0.97 3.89
C ILE A 29 -2.14 -1.49 3.35
N ILE A 30 -2.16 -2.10 2.16
CA ILE A 30 -0.98 -2.52 1.40
C ILE A 30 -1.04 -1.81 0.06
N LEU A 31 0.06 -1.17 -0.34
CA LEU A 31 0.18 -0.51 -1.64
C LEU A 31 1.03 -1.34 -2.59
N CYS A 32 0.79 -1.25 -3.90
CA CYS A 32 1.67 -1.82 -4.92
C CYS A 32 1.96 -0.81 -6.04
N SER A 33 3.13 -0.88 -6.67
CA SER A 33 3.52 0.02 -7.77
C SER A 33 4.59 -0.60 -8.66
N GLY A 34 4.72 -0.11 -9.90
CA GLY A 34 5.81 -0.46 -10.81
C GLY A 34 7.08 0.37 -10.57
N TYR A 35 8.18 -0.05 -11.19
CA TYR A 35 9.52 0.55 -11.04
C TYR A 35 9.56 2.05 -11.38
N ALA A 36 8.91 2.46 -12.48
CA ALA A 36 8.91 3.86 -12.94
C ALA A 36 8.11 4.81 -12.02
N ASP A 37 7.17 4.26 -11.26
CA ASP A 37 6.19 5.03 -10.48
C ASP A 37 6.66 5.26 -9.04
N LEU A 38 7.54 4.38 -8.56
CA LEU A 38 8.10 4.39 -7.21
C LEU A 38 8.86 5.69 -6.96
N ASP A 39 9.79 6.09 -7.83
CA ASP A 39 10.67 7.24 -7.58
C ASP A 39 9.91 8.54 -7.29
N THR A 40 8.77 8.75 -7.95
CA THR A 40 7.97 9.96 -7.78
C THR A 40 7.15 9.95 -6.48
N HIS A 41 6.69 8.77 -6.05
CA HIS A 41 5.78 8.63 -4.91
C HIS A 41 6.46 8.12 -3.63
N TRP A 42 7.71 7.64 -3.75
CA TRP A 42 8.48 7.01 -2.68
C TRP A 42 8.61 7.87 -1.42
N PRO A 43 8.85 9.20 -1.50
CA PRO A 43 8.91 10.03 -0.31
C PRO A 43 7.61 9.98 0.51
N LYS A 44 6.45 10.02 -0.15
CA LYS A 44 5.14 9.97 0.52
C LYS A 44 4.83 8.56 1.03
N VAL A 45 5.12 7.52 0.23
CA VAL A 45 4.96 6.12 0.66
C VAL A 45 5.76 5.84 1.93
N LYS A 46 7.02 6.30 1.97
CA LYS A 46 7.90 6.16 3.13
C LYS A 46 7.37 6.94 4.34
N ALA A 47 6.81 8.12 4.14
CA ALA A 47 6.21 8.92 5.22
C ALA A 47 5.01 8.22 5.87
N LEU A 48 4.21 7.48 5.10
CA LEU A 48 3.06 6.74 5.62
C LEU A 48 3.42 5.44 6.33
N GLY A 49 4.63 4.91 6.10
CA GLY A 49 5.11 3.67 6.72
C GLY A 49 4.30 2.43 6.36
N LEU A 50 3.62 2.45 5.21
CA LEU A 50 2.74 1.36 4.77
C LEU A 50 3.53 0.24 4.09
N PRO A 51 3.10 -1.03 4.26
CA PRO A 51 3.60 -2.14 3.45
C PRO A 51 3.43 -1.83 1.96
N PHE A 52 4.49 -2.09 1.20
CA PHE A 52 4.54 -1.83 -0.23
C PHE A 52 5.05 -3.06 -0.98
N LEU A 53 4.44 -3.36 -2.13
CA LEU A 53 4.83 -4.44 -3.02
C LEU A 53 5.15 -3.92 -4.43
N GLU A 54 6.35 -4.23 -4.90
CA GLU A 54 6.79 -3.87 -6.24
C GLU A 54 6.21 -4.83 -7.29
N LYS A 55 5.78 -4.27 -8.42
CA LYS A 55 5.37 -5.04 -9.60
C LYS A 55 6.59 -5.36 -10.48
N PRO A 56 6.67 -6.55 -11.08
CA PRO A 56 5.68 -7.63 -11.05
C PRO A 56 5.59 -8.35 -9.71
N LEU A 57 4.36 -8.65 -9.26
CA LEU A 57 4.11 -9.25 -7.96
C LEU A 57 4.46 -10.74 -7.96
N SER A 58 5.34 -11.14 -7.06
CA SER A 58 5.52 -12.56 -6.70
C SER A 58 4.38 -12.99 -5.77
N MET A 59 3.78 -14.15 -6.04
CA MET A 59 2.71 -14.70 -5.21
C MET A 59 3.15 -14.93 -3.77
N ASP A 60 4.36 -15.43 -3.55
CA ASP A 60 4.91 -15.69 -2.21
C ASP A 60 5.06 -14.39 -1.41
N LYS A 61 5.54 -13.32 -2.06
CA LYS A 61 5.66 -12.00 -1.43
C LYS A 61 4.27 -11.44 -1.08
N LEU A 62 3.31 -11.53 -2.00
CA LEU A 62 1.95 -11.04 -1.77
C LEU A 62 1.29 -11.76 -0.60
N LEU A 63 1.31 -13.09 -0.59
CA LEU A 63 0.69 -13.89 0.47
C LEU A 63 1.33 -13.60 1.83
N LYS A 64 2.66 -13.52 1.89
CA LYS A 64 3.37 -13.16 3.12
C LYS A 64 2.95 -11.79 3.64
N THR A 65 2.94 -10.76 2.78
CA THR A 65 2.58 -9.40 3.19
C THR A 65 1.12 -9.28 3.62
N VAL A 66 0.20 -9.97 2.94
CA VAL A 66 -1.22 -10.03 3.34
C VAL A 66 -1.37 -10.69 4.71
N HIS A 67 -0.72 -11.83 4.92
CA HIS A 67 -0.75 -12.55 6.20
C HIS A 67 -0.22 -11.70 7.35
N ASP A 68 0.92 -11.04 7.15
CA ASP A 68 1.54 -10.16 8.15
C ASP A 68 0.65 -8.93 8.46
N ALA A 69 -0.01 -8.38 7.45
CA ALA A 69 -0.91 -7.23 7.61
C ALA A 69 -2.21 -7.59 8.34
N LEU A 70 -2.74 -8.79 8.11
CA LEU A 70 -3.93 -9.26 8.82
C LEU A 70 -3.62 -9.62 10.28
N LYS A 71 -2.46 -10.23 10.55
CA LYS A 71 -2.02 -10.53 11.94
C LYS A 71 -1.83 -9.29 12.80
N LYS A 72 -1.36 -8.19 12.23
CA LYS A 72 -1.16 -6.93 12.98
C LYS A 72 -2.45 -6.25 13.45
N ASN A 73 -3.61 -6.65 12.91
CA ASN A 73 -4.92 -6.11 13.26
C ASN A 73 -5.82 -7.11 14.00
N ALA A 74 -5.27 -8.26 14.40
CA ALA A 74 -5.92 -9.25 15.23
C ALA A 74 -5.68 -8.96 16.72
#